data_AF-A0A3C0S623-F1
#
_entry.id   AF-A0A3C0S623-F1
#
_cell.length_a   1.000
_cell.length_b   1.000
_cell.length_c   1.000
_cell.angle_alpha   90.00
_cell.angle_beta   90.00
_cell.angle_gamma   90.00
#
_symmetry.space_group_name_H-M   'P 1'
#
loop_
_entity.id
_entity.type
_entity.pdbx_description
1 polymer ?
#
loop_
_entity_poly.entity_id
_entity_poly.type
_entity_poly.pdbx_seq_one_letter_code
_entity_poly.pdbx_strand_id
1 'polypeptide(L)'
;MKISNILHTSFIGLSLIATSCSKSTFSDINTDPNRPASVTTPTILVTAEKQLVSALRSEEVSLRGAQLFAQYFSQNIYTDQSRYQIPTSYSDNYWTATYKSLNNLNEIIKLNTNESTKAIASAGTAGTNTNQIAIARILKAYAFQSLTDVFGDIPYESYGNKDADFEALQQDPDNLTPKYASQEKIYKDILNELQQAADTLAKYPTATTFGTADIIYKGSNTNWAKFANSLRLRVANRIKGKDAALATTHIADAIKKGIFTSNNDNAIFKYSKTSPNEAPLFRATVTANRKDFAISNVIVETLQGSRGPFKIADPRLSKFAKPTSSGNIYYGQPYGLPLAAGNLFPVDKISLPSDIINAADYGEVLMEYAEVAFILAENNNWDQSNYEKG
;
A
#
# COMPACT_ATOMS: atom_id res chain seq x y z
N MET A 1 -71.11 7.71 41.53
CA MET A 1 -70.55 6.42 41.06
C MET A 1 -69.95 6.44 39.65
N LYS A 2 -70.27 7.39 38.75
CA LYS A 2 -69.74 7.40 37.37
C LYS A 2 -68.32 7.99 37.21
N ILE A 3 -67.87 8.85 38.12
CA ILE A 3 -66.56 9.54 38.00
C ILE A 3 -65.39 8.68 38.50
N SER A 4 -65.58 7.85 39.55
CA SER A 4 -64.47 7.01 40.06
C SER A 4 -64.09 5.87 39.13
N ASN A 5 -65.03 5.35 38.33
CA ASN A 5 -64.74 4.30 37.33
C ASN A 5 -63.92 4.84 36.16
N ILE A 6 -64.08 6.11 35.79
CA ILE A 6 -63.29 6.79 34.75
C ILE A 6 -61.85 7.04 35.24
N LEU A 7 -61.68 7.40 36.51
CA LEU A 7 -60.36 7.55 37.13
C LEU A 7 -59.60 6.22 37.21
N HIS A 8 -60.26 5.11 37.54
CA HIS A 8 -59.61 3.79 37.59
C HIS A 8 -59.28 3.24 36.19
N THR A 9 -60.12 3.48 35.18
CA THR A 9 -59.80 3.10 33.78
C THR A 9 -58.69 3.97 33.19
N SER A 10 -58.64 5.27 33.52
CA SER A 10 -57.51 6.14 33.15
C SER A 10 -56.20 5.75 33.85
N PHE A 11 -56.24 5.30 35.11
CA PHE A 11 -55.03 4.90 35.84
C PHE A 11 -54.47 3.55 35.35
N ILE A 12 -55.34 2.60 35.00
CA ILE A 12 -54.95 1.32 34.38
C ILE A 12 -54.41 1.55 32.95
N GLY A 13 -55.03 2.46 32.19
CA GLY A 13 -54.56 2.86 30.85
C GLY A 13 -53.18 3.53 30.88
N LEU A 14 -52.91 4.38 31.88
CA LEU A 14 -51.61 5.06 32.03
C LEU A 14 -50.49 4.10 32.46
N SER A 15 -50.84 3.07 33.25
CA SER A 15 -49.89 2.03 33.70
C SER A 15 -49.45 1.10 32.56
N LEU A 16 -50.30 0.90 31.54
CA LEU A 16 -50.00 0.09 30.35
C LEU A 16 -49.12 0.84 29.31
N ILE A 17 -49.06 2.17 29.38
CA ILE A 17 -48.22 2.98 28.46
C ILE A 17 -46.78 3.07 28.97
N ALA A 18 -46.55 2.95 30.29
CA ALA A 18 -45.23 3.03 30.89
C ALA A 18 -44.31 1.81 30.61
N THR A 19 -44.84 0.71 30.08
CA THR A 19 -44.08 -0.52 29.77
C THR A 19 -43.69 -0.66 28.29
N SER A 20 -44.16 0.24 27.41
CA SER A 20 -43.95 0.16 25.96
C SER A 20 -42.60 0.75 25.50
N CYS A 21 -41.96 1.59 26.31
CA CYS A 21 -40.66 2.17 25.97
C CYS A 21 -39.49 1.25 26.39
N SER A 22 -39.43 0.05 25.82
CA SER A 22 -38.25 -0.80 25.99
C SER A 22 -37.10 -0.26 25.15
N LYS A 23 -36.22 0.54 25.77
CA LYS A 23 -34.94 0.99 25.17
C LYS A 23 -34.15 -0.19 24.58
N SER A 24 -34.28 -1.40 25.15
CA SER A 24 -33.68 -2.63 24.65
C SER A 24 -34.15 -2.98 23.24
N THR A 25 -35.46 -2.96 22.96
CA THR A 25 -36.01 -3.31 21.64
C THR A 25 -35.58 -2.29 20.57
N PHE A 26 -35.43 -1.01 20.94
CA PHE A 26 -34.92 0.01 20.02
C PHE A 26 -33.42 -0.14 19.73
N SER A 27 -32.65 -0.57 20.74
CA SER A 27 -31.23 -0.92 20.56
C SER A 27 -31.08 -2.14 19.66
N ASP A 28 -31.93 -3.15 19.82
CA ASP A 28 -31.88 -4.39 19.03
C ASP A 28 -32.30 -4.18 17.57
N ILE A 29 -33.29 -3.32 17.30
CA ILE A 29 -33.72 -2.97 15.93
C ILE A 29 -32.67 -2.11 15.20
N ASN A 30 -31.94 -1.27 15.94
CA ASN A 30 -30.92 -0.38 15.35
C ASN A 30 -29.50 -0.98 15.39
N THR A 31 -29.35 -2.23 15.84
CA THR A 31 -28.11 -2.99 15.74
C THR A 31 -28.19 -3.85 14.50
N ASP A 32 -27.41 -3.54 13.47
CA ASP A 32 -27.33 -4.35 12.27
C ASP A 32 -26.77 -5.74 12.63
N PRO A 33 -27.57 -6.82 12.56
CA PRO A 33 -27.14 -8.15 12.97
C PRO A 33 -26.04 -8.72 12.06
N ASN A 34 -25.79 -8.10 10.90
CA ASN A 34 -24.72 -8.48 9.97
C ASN A 34 -23.41 -7.72 10.22
N ARG A 35 -23.41 -6.68 11.06
CA ARG A 35 -22.18 -5.96 11.44
C ARG A 35 -21.61 -6.55 12.73
N PRO A 36 -20.32 -6.94 12.74
CA PRO A 36 -19.71 -7.43 13.96
C PRO A 36 -19.71 -6.34 15.04
N ALA A 37 -20.03 -6.73 16.28
CA ALA A 37 -20.06 -5.81 17.43
C ALA A 37 -18.69 -5.18 17.74
N SER A 38 -17.60 -5.85 17.35
CA SER A 38 -16.25 -5.27 17.30
C SER A 38 -15.40 -6.01 16.27
N VAL A 39 -14.48 -5.31 15.63
CA VAL A 39 -13.49 -5.90 14.70
C VAL A 39 -12.14 -5.87 15.38
N THR A 40 -11.47 -7.02 15.45
CA THR A 40 -10.14 -7.11 16.08
C THR A 40 -9.08 -6.44 15.20
N THR A 41 -8.07 -5.81 15.81
CA THR A 41 -7.01 -5.11 15.08
C THR A 41 -6.20 -6.02 14.12
N PRO A 42 -5.97 -7.34 14.38
CA PRO A 42 -5.40 -8.23 13.37
C PRO A 42 -6.25 -8.34 12.09
N THR A 43 -7.58 -8.41 12.20
CA THR A 43 -8.48 -8.43 11.04
C THR A 43 -8.47 -7.11 10.28
N ILE A 44 -8.33 -5.99 10.99
CA ILE A 44 -8.20 -4.67 10.36
C ILE A 44 -6.86 -4.59 9.62
N LEU A 45 -5.77 -5.07 10.21
CA LEU A 45 -4.45 -5.03 9.57
C LEU A 45 -4.44 -5.82 8.26
N VAL A 46 -4.88 -7.08 8.26
CA VAL A 46 -4.84 -7.91 7.04
C VAL A 46 -5.64 -7.26 5.90
N THR A 47 -6.76 -6.61 6.25
CA THR A 47 -7.59 -5.85 5.32
C THR A 47 -6.87 -4.60 4.82
N ALA A 48 -6.22 -3.85 5.71
CA ALA A 48 -5.49 -2.64 5.38
C ALA A 48 -4.29 -2.93 4.47
N GLU A 49 -3.47 -3.94 4.78
CA GLU A 49 -2.35 -4.37 3.94
C GLU A 49 -2.81 -4.76 2.54
N LYS A 50 -3.86 -5.60 2.46
CA LYS A 50 -4.43 -6.02 1.18
C LYS A 50 -4.96 -4.84 0.38
N GLN A 51 -5.74 -3.95 1.01
CA GLN A 51 -6.32 -2.78 0.35
C GLN A 51 -5.23 -1.82 -0.15
N LEU A 52 -4.23 -1.54 0.68
CA LEU A 52 -3.12 -0.65 0.34
C LEU A 52 -2.35 -1.19 -0.86
N VAL A 53 -1.90 -2.44 -0.80
CA VAL A 53 -1.14 -3.04 -1.91
C VAL A 53 -2.02 -3.17 -3.16
N SER A 54 -3.29 -3.53 -3.02
CA SER A 54 -4.20 -3.62 -4.17
C SER A 54 -4.48 -2.25 -4.81
N ALA A 55 -4.50 -1.16 -4.04
CA ALA A 55 -4.64 0.19 -4.58
C ALA A 55 -3.41 0.56 -5.42
N LEU A 56 -2.21 0.39 -4.85
CA LEU A 56 -0.93 0.78 -5.46
C LEU A 56 -0.48 -0.16 -6.60
N ARG A 57 -0.94 -1.41 -6.61
CA ARG A 57 -0.57 -2.44 -7.59
C ARG A 57 -1.73 -2.86 -8.50
N SER A 58 -2.83 -2.12 -8.47
CA SER A 58 -4.00 -2.38 -9.33
C SER A 58 -3.62 -2.36 -10.82
N GLU A 59 -4.50 -2.96 -11.64
CA GLU A 59 -4.39 -2.84 -13.10
C GLU A 59 -4.35 -1.37 -13.55
N GLU A 60 -5.20 -0.53 -12.96
CA GLU A 60 -5.35 0.89 -13.33
C GLU A 60 -4.09 1.70 -13.00
N VAL A 61 -3.57 1.55 -11.77
CA VAL A 61 -2.47 2.40 -11.26
C VAL A 61 -1.11 1.85 -11.64
N SER A 62 -0.92 0.53 -11.56
CA SER A 62 0.37 -0.09 -11.83
C SER A 62 0.49 -0.49 -13.30
N LEU A 63 -0.34 -1.41 -13.77
CA LEU A 63 -0.18 -2.00 -15.11
C LEU A 63 -0.46 -1.02 -16.24
N ARG A 64 -1.45 -0.14 -16.06
CA ARG A 64 -1.85 0.93 -17.00
C ARG A 64 -1.31 2.31 -16.62
N GLY A 65 -0.57 2.42 -15.52
CA GLY A 65 0.05 3.65 -15.05
C GLY A 65 1.56 3.48 -14.94
N ALA A 66 2.04 3.24 -13.72
CA ALA A 66 3.47 3.23 -13.40
C ALA A 66 4.33 2.34 -14.32
N GLN A 67 3.87 1.13 -14.67
CA GLN A 67 4.61 0.20 -15.55
C GLN A 67 4.72 0.71 -16.99
N LEU A 68 3.71 1.45 -17.46
CA LEU A 68 3.75 2.11 -18.77
C LEU A 68 4.62 3.37 -18.71
N PHE A 69 4.48 4.20 -17.67
CA PHE A 69 5.31 5.41 -17.52
C PHE A 69 6.80 5.09 -17.41
N ALA A 70 7.15 4.00 -16.71
CA ALA A 70 8.51 3.47 -16.65
C ALA A 70 8.94 2.71 -17.92
N GLN A 71 8.02 2.51 -18.87
CA GLN A 71 8.19 1.78 -20.12
C GLN A 71 8.69 0.34 -19.94
N TYR A 72 8.33 -0.30 -18.82
CA TYR A 72 8.54 -1.73 -18.63
C TYR A 72 7.53 -2.53 -19.44
N PHE A 73 6.28 -2.08 -19.45
CA PHE A 73 5.22 -2.64 -20.29
C PHE A 73 4.91 -1.71 -21.47
N SER A 74 4.26 -2.27 -22.48
CA SER A 74 3.64 -1.57 -23.59
C SER A 74 2.33 -2.27 -23.96
N GLN A 75 1.42 -1.54 -24.60
CA GLN A 75 0.13 -2.06 -25.02
C GLN A 75 0.05 -2.26 -26.54
N ASN A 76 -0.63 -3.32 -26.95
CA ASN A 76 -0.78 -3.74 -28.35
C ASN A 76 -2.25 -3.77 -28.84
N ILE A 77 -3.24 -3.81 -27.95
CA ILE A 77 -4.68 -3.86 -28.32
C ILE A 77 -5.44 -2.59 -27.90
N TYR A 78 -5.17 -2.08 -26.70
CA TYR A 78 -5.75 -0.83 -26.19
C TYR A 78 -4.60 0.10 -25.79
N THR A 79 -4.22 1.02 -26.68
CA THR A 79 -2.93 1.71 -26.59
C THR A 79 -2.98 3.11 -25.97
N ASP A 80 -4.13 3.51 -25.45
CA ASP A 80 -4.37 4.87 -24.96
C ASP A 80 -3.47 5.21 -23.78
N GLN A 81 -3.33 4.31 -22.80
CA GLN A 81 -2.53 4.58 -21.61
C GLN A 81 -1.03 4.59 -21.90
N SER A 82 -0.56 3.79 -22.86
CA SER A 82 0.82 3.85 -23.37
C SER A 82 1.13 5.20 -24.06
N ARG A 83 0.10 5.96 -24.43
CA ARG A 83 0.18 7.32 -24.99
C ARG A 83 -0.25 8.40 -23.99
N TYR A 84 -0.24 8.06 -22.71
CA TYR A 84 -0.55 8.96 -21.59
C TYR A 84 -2.00 9.49 -21.58
N GLN A 85 -2.92 8.80 -22.26
CA GLN A 85 -4.35 9.07 -22.15
C GLN A 85 -4.93 8.28 -20.97
N ILE A 86 -4.83 8.88 -19.79
CA ILE A 86 -5.24 8.25 -18.52
C ILE A 86 -6.64 8.75 -18.12
N PRO A 87 -7.62 7.83 -17.93
CA PRO A 87 -8.92 8.20 -17.40
C PRO A 87 -8.83 8.80 -16.00
N THR A 88 -9.55 9.89 -15.73
CA THR A 88 -9.64 10.50 -14.38
C THR A 88 -10.09 9.50 -13.32
N SER A 89 -10.96 8.54 -13.69
CA SER A 89 -11.44 7.51 -12.77
C SER A 89 -10.32 6.65 -12.17
N TYR A 90 -9.17 6.50 -12.84
CA TYR A 90 -8.04 5.75 -12.28
C TYR A 90 -7.43 6.50 -11.09
N SER A 91 -7.30 7.83 -11.21
CA SER A 91 -6.85 8.69 -10.12
C SER A 91 -7.87 8.71 -8.97
N ASP A 92 -9.18 8.79 -9.28
CA ASP A 92 -10.24 8.76 -8.27
C ASP A 92 -10.25 7.43 -7.48
N ASN A 93 -10.07 6.31 -8.19
CA ASN A 93 -9.99 4.98 -7.59
C ASN A 93 -8.74 4.83 -6.73
N TYR A 94 -7.58 5.29 -7.21
CA TYR A 94 -6.33 5.30 -6.45
C TYR A 94 -6.45 6.11 -5.17
N TRP A 95 -6.96 7.34 -5.27
CA TRP A 95 -7.21 8.23 -4.15
C TRP A 95 -8.13 7.56 -3.12
N THR A 96 -9.33 7.17 -3.55
CA THR A 96 -10.36 6.61 -2.68
C THR A 96 -9.90 5.32 -2.01
N ALA A 97 -9.27 4.40 -2.76
CA ALA A 97 -8.81 3.13 -2.21
C ALA A 97 -7.67 3.34 -1.19
N THR A 98 -6.74 4.25 -1.47
CA THR A 98 -5.63 4.52 -0.56
C THR A 98 -6.11 5.19 0.73
N TYR A 99 -7.02 6.17 0.68
CA TYR A 99 -7.62 6.76 1.88
C TYR A 99 -8.49 5.76 2.67
N LYS A 100 -9.14 4.79 2.03
CA LYS A 100 -9.81 3.68 2.74
C LYS A 100 -8.81 2.85 3.55
N SER A 101 -7.65 2.51 2.96
CA SER A 101 -6.59 1.80 3.69
C SER A 101 -6.04 2.63 4.85
N LEU A 102 -5.82 3.94 4.66
CA LEU A 102 -5.40 4.86 5.71
C LEU A 102 -6.40 4.94 6.87
N ASN A 103 -7.71 4.97 6.59
CA ASN A 103 -8.74 4.93 7.63
C ASN A 103 -8.69 3.64 8.45
N ASN A 104 -8.48 2.49 7.82
CA ASN A 104 -8.31 1.22 8.54
C ASN A 104 -7.05 1.22 9.43
N LEU A 105 -5.93 1.74 8.94
CA LEU A 105 -4.72 1.87 9.74
C LEU A 105 -4.90 2.88 10.89
N ASN A 106 -5.64 3.95 10.67
CA ASN A 106 -5.97 4.92 11.70
C ASN A 106 -6.90 4.34 12.76
N GLU A 107 -7.82 3.46 12.37
CA GLU A 107 -8.70 2.76 13.31
C GLU A 107 -7.91 1.84 14.24
N ILE A 108 -6.87 1.15 13.75
CA ILE A 108 -5.94 0.40 14.62
C ILE A 108 -5.35 1.34 15.67
N ILE A 109 -4.92 2.55 15.29
CA ILE A 109 -4.37 3.52 16.23
C ILE A 109 -5.43 3.94 17.26
N LYS A 110 -6.63 4.33 16.82
CA LYS A 110 -7.74 4.74 17.70
C LYS A 110 -8.09 3.65 18.72
N LEU A 111 -8.21 2.40 18.27
CA LEU A 111 -8.51 1.26 19.15
C LEU A 111 -7.39 0.97 20.16
N ASN A 112 -6.14 1.27 19.80
CA ASN A 112 -4.99 1.04 20.67
C ASN A 112 -4.71 2.21 21.63
N THR A 113 -5.24 3.40 21.38
CA THR A 113 -5.06 4.59 22.24
C THR A 113 -6.27 4.89 23.13
N ASN A 114 -7.47 4.39 22.79
CA ASN A 114 -8.67 4.62 23.58
C ASN A 114 -8.72 3.70 24.80
N GLU A 115 -8.91 4.28 25.99
CA GLU A 115 -8.95 3.58 27.28
C GLU A 115 -9.99 2.44 27.32
N SER A 116 -11.12 2.62 26.64
CA SER A 116 -12.20 1.62 26.63
C SER A 116 -11.91 0.41 25.74
N THR A 117 -11.03 0.53 24.75
CA THR A 117 -10.79 -0.52 23.74
C THR A 117 -9.36 -1.07 23.77
N LYS A 118 -8.38 -0.35 24.33
CA LYS A 118 -6.96 -0.76 24.29
C LYS A 118 -6.68 -2.15 24.88
N ALA A 119 -7.42 -2.54 25.93
CA ALA A 119 -7.28 -3.87 26.53
C ALA A 119 -7.76 -4.99 25.60
N ILE A 120 -8.83 -4.73 24.84
CA ILE A 120 -9.37 -5.67 23.84
C ILE A 120 -8.46 -5.69 22.61
N ALA A 121 -7.99 -4.52 22.16
CA ALA A 121 -7.13 -4.40 20.99
C ALA A 121 -5.79 -5.12 21.15
N SER A 122 -5.27 -5.23 22.38
CA SER A 122 -4.01 -5.93 22.68
C SER A 122 -4.17 -7.41 23.07
N ALA A 123 -5.40 -7.93 23.03
CA ALA A 123 -5.67 -9.32 23.41
C ALA A 123 -5.18 -10.33 22.35
N GLY A 124 -4.96 -11.57 22.80
CA GLY A 124 -4.62 -12.70 21.92
C GLY A 124 -3.30 -12.50 21.18
N THR A 125 -3.32 -12.67 19.86
CA THR A 125 -2.12 -12.60 18.99
C THR A 125 -1.83 -11.19 18.48
N ALA A 126 -2.56 -10.17 18.93
CA ALA A 126 -2.43 -8.80 18.41
C ALA A 126 -1.10 -8.15 18.82
N GLY A 127 -0.55 -8.52 19.97
CA GLY A 127 0.65 -7.89 20.54
C GLY A 127 0.32 -6.59 21.29
N THR A 128 1.33 -5.96 21.88
CA THR A 128 1.13 -4.73 22.68
C THR A 128 0.59 -3.59 21.85
N ASN A 129 -0.22 -2.70 22.46
CA ASN A 129 -0.78 -1.54 21.77
C ASN A 129 0.28 -0.67 21.07
N THR A 130 1.40 -0.45 21.75
CA THR A 130 2.53 0.35 21.24
C THR A 130 3.13 -0.22 19.96
N ASN A 131 3.32 -1.54 19.86
CA ASN A 131 3.85 -2.17 18.65
C ASN A 131 2.83 -2.16 17.50
N GLN A 132 1.56 -2.38 17.81
CA GLN A 132 0.48 -2.29 16.81
C GLN A 132 0.42 -0.90 16.18
N ILE A 133 0.47 0.14 17.02
CA ILE A 133 0.53 1.54 16.58
C ILE A 133 1.76 1.78 15.71
N ALA A 134 2.93 1.29 16.09
CA ALA A 134 4.15 1.49 15.31
C ALA A 134 4.07 0.87 13.91
N ILE A 135 3.56 -0.36 13.78
CA ILE A 135 3.35 -0.99 12.46
C ILE A 135 2.32 -0.21 11.63
N ALA A 136 1.21 0.22 12.24
CA ALA A 136 0.21 1.03 11.57
C ALA A 136 0.78 2.36 11.06
N ARG A 137 1.64 3.03 11.84
CA ARG A 137 2.35 4.25 11.44
C ARG A 137 3.27 4.03 10.24
N ILE A 138 4.02 2.91 10.19
CA ILE A 138 4.89 2.58 9.05
C ILE A 138 4.08 2.42 7.77
N LEU A 139 2.95 1.71 7.83
CA LEU A 139 2.06 1.53 6.69
C LEU A 139 1.37 2.85 6.28
N LYS A 140 0.99 3.70 7.24
CA LYS A 140 0.45 5.05 6.94
C LYS A 140 1.49 5.91 6.24
N ALA A 141 2.73 5.91 6.70
CA ALA A 141 3.84 6.61 6.06
C ALA A 141 4.06 6.14 4.61
N TYR A 142 4.03 4.83 4.35
CA TYR A 142 4.12 4.27 3.00
C TYR A 142 2.93 4.70 2.11
N ALA A 143 1.71 4.68 2.65
CA ALA A 143 0.50 5.08 1.93
C ALA A 143 0.50 6.58 1.59
N PHE A 144 0.82 7.44 2.55
CA PHE A 144 0.90 8.89 2.32
C PHE A 144 2.06 9.27 1.38
N GLN A 145 3.22 8.63 1.49
CA GLN A 145 4.32 8.78 0.53
C GLN A 145 3.82 8.48 -0.89
N SER A 146 3.09 7.38 -1.06
CA SER A 146 2.58 6.97 -2.37
C SER A 146 1.53 7.93 -2.93
N LEU A 147 0.69 8.54 -2.08
CA LEU A 147 -0.26 9.57 -2.51
C LEU A 147 0.44 10.86 -2.92
N THR A 148 1.34 11.39 -2.08
CA THR A 148 2.00 12.66 -2.37
C THR A 148 2.92 12.56 -3.58
N ASP A 149 3.51 11.38 -3.85
CA ASP A 149 4.29 11.14 -5.06
C ASP A 149 3.50 11.26 -6.37
N VAL A 150 2.18 11.05 -6.31
CA VAL A 150 1.29 11.15 -7.48
C VAL A 150 0.64 12.53 -7.55
N PHE A 151 0.18 13.07 -6.42
CA PHE A 151 -0.69 14.26 -6.40
C PHE A 151 -0.01 15.53 -5.90
N GLY A 152 1.19 15.45 -5.34
CA GLY A 152 1.82 16.58 -4.66
C GLY A 152 1.18 16.82 -3.29
N ASP A 153 0.60 18.00 -3.10
CA ASP A 153 -0.08 18.37 -1.87
C ASP A 153 -1.36 17.54 -1.71
N ILE A 154 -1.61 17.05 -0.49
CA ILE A 154 -2.75 16.18 -0.17
C ILE A 154 -3.23 16.42 1.26
N PRO A 155 -4.48 16.07 1.62
CA PRO A 155 -4.84 15.88 3.01
C PRO A 155 -3.92 14.86 3.68
N TYR A 156 -3.22 15.29 4.71
CA TYR A 156 -2.28 14.46 5.43
C TYR A 156 -2.68 14.37 6.91
N GLU A 157 -2.30 13.28 7.56
CA GLU A 157 -2.42 13.12 9.00
C GLU A 157 -1.11 12.55 9.53
N SER A 158 -0.74 12.99 10.73
CA SER A 158 0.43 12.50 11.45
C SER A 158 0.01 11.99 12.82
N TYR A 159 0.65 10.91 13.27
CA TYR A 159 0.50 10.44 14.64
C TYR A 159 1.26 11.32 15.64
N GLY A 160 2.49 11.72 15.30
CA GLY A 160 3.41 12.42 16.20
C GLY A 160 3.40 13.94 16.06
N ASN A 161 2.77 14.50 15.02
CA ASN A 161 2.82 15.93 14.70
C ASN A 161 1.41 16.54 14.60
N LYS A 162 1.23 17.72 15.18
CA LYS A 162 -0.04 18.45 15.25
C LYS A 162 -0.03 19.71 14.40
N ASP A 163 0.66 19.68 13.26
CA ASP A 163 0.63 20.79 12.29
C ASP A 163 -0.83 21.09 11.90
N ALA A 164 -1.16 22.38 11.80
CA ALA A 164 -2.53 22.84 11.58
C ALA A 164 -3.07 22.50 10.18
N ASP A 165 -2.23 22.08 9.24
CA ASP A 165 -2.64 21.61 7.91
C ASP A 165 -2.86 20.09 7.86
N PHE A 166 -2.51 19.36 8.93
CA PHE A 166 -2.61 17.90 8.98
C PHE A 166 -4.00 17.48 9.44
N GLU A 167 -4.98 17.71 8.57
CA GLU A 167 -6.40 17.57 8.88
C GLU A 167 -7.07 16.30 8.32
N ALA A 168 -6.31 15.39 7.70
CA ALA A 168 -6.90 14.16 7.16
C ALA A 168 -7.41 13.21 8.26
N LEU A 169 -8.31 12.29 7.86
CA LEU A 169 -8.80 11.19 8.69
C LEU A 169 -9.54 11.61 9.99
N GLN A 170 -9.92 12.88 10.10
CA GLN A 170 -10.72 13.44 11.19
C GLN A 170 -12.20 13.08 10.98
N GLN A 171 -12.69 12.17 11.83
CA GLN A 171 -14.07 11.66 11.79
C GLN A 171 -14.89 12.07 13.04
N ASP A 172 -14.25 12.74 14.00
CA ASP A 172 -14.93 13.19 15.22
C ASP A 172 -14.25 14.45 15.80
N PRO A 173 -14.82 15.65 15.57
CA PRO A 173 -15.93 15.90 14.64
C PRO A 173 -15.52 15.60 13.19
N ASP A 174 -16.49 15.25 12.34
CA ASP A 174 -16.25 15.02 10.92
C ASP A 174 -15.67 16.27 10.24
N ASN A 175 -14.53 16.12 9.56
CA ASN A 175 -13.98 17.14 8.67
C ASN A 175 -14.23 16.75 7.21
N LEU A 176 -15.25 17.35 6.60
CA LEU A 176 -15.64 17.08 5.21
C LEU A 176 -14.75 17.78 4.18
N THR A 177 -13.94 18.75 4.60
CA THR A 177 -13.08 19.56 3.73
C THR A 177 -11.69 19.71 4.36
N PRO A 178 -10.95 18.60 4.56
CA PRO A 178 -9.64 18.67 5.18
C PRO A 178 -8.67 19.48 4.32
N LYS A 179 -7.84 20.30 4.96
CA LYS A 179 -6.78 21.04 4.27
C LYS A 179 -5.79 20.09 3.59
N TYR A 180 -5.21 20.59 2.50
CA TYR A 180 -4.10 19.96 1.81
C TYR A 180 -2.81 20.46 2.45
N ALA A 181 -2.02 19.54 2.99
CA ALA A 181 -0.69 19.83 3.47
C ALA A 181 0.30 19.85 2.29
N SER A 182 1.31 20.72 2.37
CA SER A 182 2.32 20.77 1.33
C SER A 182 3.16 19.49 1.30
N GLN A 183 3.57 19.06 0.10
CA GLN A 183 4.44 17.89 -0.06
C GLN A 183 5.72 17.99 0.78
N GLU A 184 6.29 19.20 0.94
CA GLU A 184 7.45 19.43 1.79
C GLU A 184 7.18 19.07 3.27
N LYS A 185 6.06 19.56 3.83
CA LYS A 185 5.68 19.24 5.22
C LYS A 185 5.45 17.74 5.39
N ILE A 186 4.79 17.12 4.43
CA ILE A 186 4.48 15.68 4.43
C ILE A 186 5.78 14.87 4.46
N TYR A 187 6.74 15.15 3.59
CA TYR A 187 8.00 14.41 3.52
C TYR A 187 8.83 14.54 4.80
N LYS A 188 8.90 15.75 5.38
CA LYS A 188 9.58 15.98 6.66
C LYS A 188 8.93 15.17 7.79
N ASP A 189 7.61 15.07 7.79
CA ASP A 189 6.88 14.33 8.79
C ASP A 189 7.02 12.80 8.62
N ILE A 190 6.90 12.29 7.39
CA ILE A 190 7.10 10.86 7.08
C ILE A 190 8.46 10.37 7.57
N LEU A 191 9.52 11.17 7.40
CA LEU A 191 10.85 10.85 7.92
C LEU A 191 10.89 10.68 9.45
N ASN A 192 10.14 11.50 10.19
CA ASN A 192 10.04 11.43 11.65
C ASN A 192 9.15 10.27 12.11
N GLU A 193 8.01 10.06 11.45
CA GLU A 193 7.10 8.96 11.72
C GLU A 193 7.78 7.60 11.56
N LEU A 194 8.53 7.41 10.46
CA LEU A 194 9.30 6.20 10.22
C LEU A 194 10.39 5.98 11.27
N GLN A 195 11.14 7.03 11.64
CA GLN A 195 12.17 6.95 12.67
C GLN A 195 11.58 6.51 14.02
N GLN A 196 10.53 7.20 14.47
CA GLN A 196 9.92 6.94 15.78
C GLN A 196 9.24 5.56 15.85
N ALA A 197 8.60 5.13 14.76
CA ALA A 197 8.00 3.80 14.69
C ALA A 197 9.09 2.70 14.71
N ALA A 198 10.17 2.87 13.96
CA ALA A 198 11.33 1.96 13.99
C ALA A 198 11.93 1.86 15.40
N ASP A 199 12.18 3.00 16.05
CA ASP A 199 12.72 3.07 17.41
C ASP A 199 11.80 2.40 18.43
N THR A 200 10.50 2.48 18.22
CA THR A 200 9.50 1.83 19.08
C THR A 200 9.60 0.31 18.98
N LEU A 201 9.62 -0.23 17.75
CA LEU A 201 9.70 -1.67 17.52
C LEU A 201 11.06 -2.26 17.92
N ALA A 202 12.13 -1.50 17.75
CA ALA A 202 13.49 -1.90 18.13
C ALA A 202 13.65 -2.15 19.64
N LYS A 203 12.78 -1.58 20.48
CA LYS A 203 12.74 -1.87 21.93
C LYS A 203 12.18 -3.27 22.25
N TYR A 204 11.48 -3.88 21.30
CA TYR A 204 10.80 -5.17 21.46
C TYR A 204 11.12 -6.13 20.29
N PRO A 205 12.39 -6.45 20.04
CA PRO A 205 12.81 -7.17 18.83
C PRO A 205 12.29 -8.61 18.78
N THR A 206 12.09 -9.25 19.93
CA THR A 206 11.58 -10.64 20.02
C THR A 206 10.07 -10.74 20.10
N ALA A 207 9.36 -9.60 20.17
CA ALA A 207 7.91 -9.61 20.25
C ALA A 207 7.29 -9.90 18.88
N THR A 208 6.19 -10.64 18.90
CA THR A 208 5.35 -10.89 17.73
C THR A 208 4.09 -10.03 17.83
N THR A 209 3.85 -9.21 16.81
CA THR A 209 2.68 -8.30 16.75
C THR A 209 1.81 -8.72 15.57
N PHE A 210 0.49 -8.88 15.76
CA PHE A 210 -0.47 -9.41 14.76
C PHE A 210 -0.26 -10.87 14.28
N GLY A 211 0.92 -11.46 14.45
CA GLY A 211 1.20 -12.84 14.07
C GLY A 211 0.93 -13.11 12.59
N THR A 212 0.20 -14.17 12.27
CA THR A 212 -0.08 -14.57 10.88
C THR A 212 -1.01 -13.60 10.13
N ALA A 213 -1.69 -12.69 10.83
CA ALA A 213 -2.54 -11.67 10.22
C ALA A 213 -1.71 -10.57 9.51
N ASP A 214 -0.47 -10.36 9.93
CA ASP A 214 0.53 -9.62 9.15
C ASP A 214 0.99 -10.50 7.98
N ILE A 215 0.67 -10.09 6.76
CA ILE A 215 1.01 -10.84 5.55
C ILE A 215 2.46 -10.64 5.15
N ILE A 216 3.05 -9.50 5.49
CA ILE A 216 4.36 -9.04 5.04
C ILE A 216 5.47 -9.71 5.86
N TYR A 217 5.41 -9.62 7.19
CA TYR A 217 6.47 -10.08 8.08
C TYR A 217 6.03 -11.07 9.16
N LYS A 218 4.77 -11.52 9.12
CA LYS A 218 4.22 -12.51 10.08
C LYS A 218 4.40 -12.08 11.53
N GLY A 219 4.40 -10.78 11.77
CA GLY A 219 4.49 -10.13 13.06
C GLY A 219 5.90 -9.89 13.58
N SER A 220 6.94 -10.06 12.76
CA SER A 220 8.32 -9.79 13.14
C SER A 220 8.58 -8.29 13.34
N ASN A 221 8.65 -7.86 14.61
CA ASN A 221 9.00 -6.49 14.95
C ASN A 221 10.37 -6.06 14.43
N THR A 222 11.37 -6.95 14.46
CA THR A 222 12.70 -6.66 13.91
C THR A 222 12.63 -6.35 12.41
N ASN A 223 11.86 -7.10 11.64
CA ASN A 223 11.75 -6.86 10.20
C ASN A 223 10.96 -5.58 9.90
N TRP A 224 9.92 -5.28 10.66
CA TRP A 224 9.21 -4.00 10.56
C TRP A 224 10.11 -2.80 10.90
N ALA A 225 10.96 -2.91 11.92
CA ALA A 225 11.93 -1.86 12.25
C ALA A 225 12.95 -1.64 11.12
N LYS A 226 13.48 -2.72 10.54
CA LYS A 226 14.37 -2.65 9.37
C LYS A 226 13.68 -2.06 8.15
N PHE A 227 12.41 -2.41 7.90
CA PHE A 227 11.63 -1.84 6.81
C PHE A 227 11.40 -0.36 7.00
N ALA A 228 11.03 0.09 8.19
CA ALA A 228 10.84 1.50 8.50
C ALA A 228 12.12 2.32 8.25
N ASN A 229 13.27 1.84 8.71
CA ASN A 229 14.56 2.50 8.46
C ASN A 229 14.97 2.46 6.98
N SER A 230 14.68 1.36 6.27
CA SER A 230 14.99 1.25 4.83
C SER A 230 14.10 2.16 3.99
N LEU A 231 12.79 2.21 4.28
CA LEU A 231 11.86 3.14 3.66
C LEU A 231 12.27 4.60 3.96
N ARG A 232 12.77 4.87 5.17
CA ARG A 232 13.33 6.18 5.52
C ARG A 232 14.55 6.53 4.66
N LEU A 233 15.37 5.56 4.23
CA LEU A 233 16.42 5.81 3.23
C LEU A 233 15.83 6.26 1.88
N ARG A 234 14.80 5.57 1.36
CA ARG A 234 14.12 5.95 0.12
C ARG A 234 13.59 7.39 0.20
N VAL A 235 12.86 7.69 1.27
CA VAL A 235 12.25 9.01 1.51
C VAL A 235 13.32 10.08 1.64
N ALA A 236 14.39 9.82 2.37
CA ALA A 236 15.50 10.77 2.52
C ALA A 236 16.25 10.98 1.18
N ASN A 237 16.48 9.92 0.41
CA ASN A 237 17.12 10.03 -0.91
C ASN A 237 16.27 10.87 -1.88
N ARG A 238 14.95 10.68 -1.89
CA ARG A 238 14.01 11.47 -2.70
C ARG A 238 14.15 12.97 -2.45
N ILE A 239 14.25 13.39 -1.18
CA ILE A 239 14.31 14.83 -0.84
C ILE A 239 15.72 15.42 -0.94
N LYS A 240 16.76 14.62 -1.19
CA LYS A 240 18.16 15.04 -1.16
C LYS A 240 18.45 16.23 -2.08
N GLY A 241 17.77 16.32 -3.23
CA GLY A 241 17.91 17.45 -4.16
C GLY A 241 17.26 18.77 -3.68
N LYS A 242 16.42 18.73 -2.64
CA LYS A 242 15.73 19.90 -2.07
C LYS A 242 16.22 20.24 -0.66
N ASP A 243 16.51 19.23 0.16
CA ASP A 243 16.99 19.39 1.53
C ASP A 243 18.07 18.33 1.84
N ALA A 244 19.28 18.57 1.30
CA ALA A 244 20.40 17.65 1.44
C ALA A 244 20.86 17.46 2.90
N ALA A 245 20.73 18.49 3.74
CA ALA A 245 21.13 18.44 5.14
C ALA A 245 20.23 17.51 5.95
N LEU A 246 18.90 17.65 5.78
CA LEU A 246 17.94 16.75 6.41
C LEU A 246 18.09 15.32 5.87
N ALA A 247 18.19 15.16 4.55
CA ALA A 247 18.41 13.86 3.92
C ALA A 247 19.62 13.12 4.52
N THR A 248 20.77 13.80 4.57
CA THR A 248 22.03 13.24 5.11
C THR A 248 21.87 12.80 6.56
N THR A 249 21.18 13.60 7.38
CA THR A 249 20.92 13.29 8.79
C THR A 249 20.06 12.03 8.93
N HIS A 250 18.97 11.93 8.17
CA HIS A 250 18.09 10.75 8.24
C HIS A 250 18.73 9.50 7.66
N ILE A 251 19.53 9.61 6.59
CA ILE A 251 20.28 8.48 6.01
C ILE A 251 21.28 7.91 7.01
N ALA A 252 22.13 8.75 7.60
CA ALA A 252 23.14 8.30 8.55
C ALA A 252 22.53 7.64 9.79
N ASP A 253 21.46 8.22 10.34
CA ASP A 253 20.77 7.66 11.50
C ASP A 253 20.04 6.35 11.17
N ALA A 254 19.37 6.26 10.01
CA ALA A 254 18.70 5.02 9.59
C ALA A 254 19.70 3.86 9.43
N ILE A 255 20.84 4.10 8.77
CA ILE A 255 21.92 3.10 8.63
C ILE A 255 22.37 2.61 10.01
N LYS A 256 22.64 3.53 10.95
CA LYS A 256 23.07 3.20 12.31
C LYS A 256 22.04 2.36 13.07
N LYS A 257 20.75 2.61 12.84
CA LYS A 257 19.64 1.93 13.53
C LYS A 257 19.22 0.60 12.89
N GLY A 258 19.83 0.23 11.77
CA GLY A 258 19.62 -1.04 11.09
C GLY A 258 18.59 -0.94 9.97
N ILE A 259 19.05 -1.32 8.77
CA ILE A 259 18.30 -1.34 7.51
C ILE A 259 18.27 -2.77 6.95
N PHE A 260 17.75 -2.97 5.74
CA PHE A 260 17.87 -4.24 5.04
C PHE A 260 19.33 -4.60 4.80
N THR A 261 19.63 -5.88 4.98
CA THR A 261 20.98 -6.46 4.86
C THR A 261 21.04 -7.63 3.88
N SER A 262 19.88 -8.13 3.47
CA SER A 262 19.74 -9.22 2.49
C SER A 262 18.32 -9.28 1.94
N ASN A 263 18.10 -10.08 0.90
CA ASN A 263 16.78 -10.35 0.33
C ASN A 263 15.76 -10.95 1.33
N ASN A 264 16.23 -11.55 2.43
CA ASN A 264 15.33 -12.05 3.49
C ASN A 264 14.63 -10.92 4.26
N ASP A 265 15.15 -9.69 4.16
CA ASP A 265 14.54 -8.52 4.80
C ASP A 265 13.47 -7.85 3.91
N ASN A 266 13.31 -8.25 2.64
CA ASN A 266 12.39 -7.60 1.69
C ASN A 266 10.96 -7.49 2.24
N ALA A 267 10.34 -6.32 2.06
CA ALA A 267 8.94 -6.09 2.40
C ALA A 267 8.06 -6.51 1.21
N ILE A 268 7.43 -7.68 1.31
CA ILE A 268 6.66 -8.28 0.21
C ILE A 268 5.29 -8.70 0.72
N PHE A 269 4.23 -8.21 0.07
CA PHE A 269 2.88 -8.73 0.26
C PHE A 269 2.62 -9.88 -0.70
N LYS A 270 2.48 -11.11 -0.18
CA LYS A 270 2.23 -12.30 -0.99
C LYS A 270 0.74 -12.51 -1.24
N TYR A 271 0.36 -12.65 -2.51
CA TYR A 271 -1.00 -12.98 -2.92
C TYR A 271 -1.27 -14.49 -2.82
N SER A 272 -2.55 -14.89 -2.92
CA SER A 272 -2.95 -16.30 -2.93
C SER A 272 -3.02 -16.84 -4.35
N LYS A 273 -2.92 -18.16 -4.52
CA LYS A 273 -3.24 -18.82 -5.81
C LYS A 273 -4.74 -18.90 -6.10
N THR A 274 -5.58 -18.53 -5.14
CA THR A 274 -7.04 -18.73 -5.19
C THR A 274 -7.80 -17.43 -5.41
N SER A 275 -8.77 -17.47 -6.32
CA SER A 275 -9.72 -16.38 -6.55
C SER A 275 -10.47 -15.99 -5.27
N PRO A 276 -10.72 -14.68 -5.04
CA PRO A 276 -10.35 -13.51 -5.87
C PRO A 276 -9.00 -12.87 -5.46
N ASN A 277 -8.14 -13.61 -4.75
CA ASN A 277 -6.96 -13.08 -4.06
C ASN A 277 -5.65 -13.28 -4.84
N GLU A 278 -5.71 -13.55 -6.14
CA GLU A 278 -4.52 -13.62 -7.00
C GLU A 278 -3.92 -12.23 -7.28
N ALA A 279 -2.64 -12.24 -7.67
CA ALA A 279 -1.89 -11.04 -8.00
C ALA A 279 -2.53 -10.28 -9.17
N PRO A 280 -2.43 -8.93 -9.21
CA PRO A 280 -3.15 -8.10 -10.18
C PRO A 280 -2.85 -8.45 -11.64
N LEU A 281 -1.59 -8.73 -11.99
CA LEU A 281 -1.22 -9.10 -13.37
C LEU A 281 -1.83 -10.43 -13.81
N PHE A 282 -1.85 -11.44 -12.93
CA PHE A 282 -2.49 -12.72 -13.20
C PHE A 282 -4.00 -12.54 -13.37
N ARG A 283 -4.64 -11.75 -12.51
CA ARG A 283 -6.08 -11.46 -12.62
C ARG A 283 -6.41 -10.79 -13.95
N ALA A 284 -5.62 -9.82 -14.39
CA ALA A 284 -5.82 -9.18 -15.67
C ALA A 284 -5.61 -10.17 -16.83
N THR A 285 -4.45 -10.83 -16.89
CA THR A 285 -4.04 -11.56 -18.09
C THR A 285 -4.57 -12.99 -18.19
N VAL A 286 -4.83 -13.65 -17.06
CA VAL A 286 -5.28 -15.04 -17.00
C VAL A 286 -6.77 -15.10 -16.64
N THR A 287 -7.18 -14.51 -15.51
CA THR A 287 -8.59 -14.59 -15.07
C THR A 287 -9.52 -13.81 -16.00
N ALA A 288 -9.15 -12.58 -16.37
CA ALA A 288 -9.90 -11.76 -17.32
C ALA A 288 -9.47 -11.97 -18.79
N ASN A 289 -8.49 -12.86 -19.03
CA ASN A 289 -7.99 -13.23 -20.37
C ASN A 289 -7.56 -12.01 -21.22
N ARG A 290 -6.98 -10.99 -20.57
CA ARG A 290 -6.47 -9.79 -21.23
C ARG A 290 -5.11 -10.07 -21.88
N LYS A 291 -4.95 -9.65 -23.14
CA LYS A 291 -3.71 -9.81 -23.91
C LYS A 291 -3.11 -8.48 -24.36
N ASP A 292 -3.53 -7.39 -23.71
CA ASP A 292 -3.10 -6.02 -24.01
C ASP A 292 -1.85 -5.58 -23.24
N PHE A 293 -1.26 -6.44 -22.41
CA PHE A 293 -0.04 -6.17 -21.64
C PHE A 293 1.13 -6.97 -22.19
N ALA A 294 1.99 -6.31 -22.96
CA ALA A 294 3.23 -6.88 -23.47
C ALA A 294 4.44 -6.24 -22.80
N ILE A 295 5.58 -6.93 -22.81
CA ILE A 295 6.84 -6.34 -22.37
C ILE A 295 7.29 -5.32 -23.43
N SER A 296 7.68 -4.13 -22.99
CA SER A 296 8.10 -3.04 -23.87
C SER A 296 9.40 -3.38 -24.62
N ASN A 297 9.54 -2.89 -25.86
CA ASN A 297 10.80 -2.97 -26.59
C ASN A 297 11.94 -2.27 -25.83
N VAL A 298 11.63 -1.24 -25.04
CA VAL A 298 12.62 -0.49 -24.26
C VAL A 298 13.35 -1.41 -23.29
N ILE A 299 12.63 -2.19 -22.49
CA ILE A 299 13.24 -3.11 -21.52
C ILE A 299 13.84 -4.35 -22.20
N VAL A 300 13.19 -4.90 -23.24
CA VAL A 300 13.72 -6.06 -23.97
C VAL A 300 15.07 -5.71 -24.61
N GLU A 301 15.15 -4.63 -25.37
CA GLU A 301 16.38 -4.20 -26.04
C GLU A 301 17.46 -3.78 -25.03
N THR A 302 17.06 -3.17 -23.91
CA THR A 302 17.97 -2.84 -22.80
C THR A 302 18.62 -4.11 -22.23
N LEU A 303 17.81 -5.11 -21.90
CA LEU A 303 18.30 -6.38 -21.36
C LEU A 303 18.97 -7.27 -22.43
N GLN A 304 18.79 -6.99 -23.72
CA GLN A 304 19.59 -7.60 -24.78
C GLN A 304 20.95 -6.92 -24.97
N GLY A 305 21.20 -5.77 -24.33
CA GLY A 305 22.39 -4.97 -24.56
C GLY A 305 22.39 -4.25 -25.92
N SER A 306 21.20 -4.06 -26.52
CA SER A 306 21.03 -3.39 -27.82
C SER A 306 20.50 -1.96 -27.69
N ARG A 307 20.13 -1.52 -26.48
CA ARG A 307 19.64 -0.15 -26.20
C ARG A 307 20.34 0.49 -25.01
N GLY A 308 20.53 1.81 -25.08
CA GLY A 308 21.10 2.61 -24.00
C GLY A 308 22.60 2.41 -23.83
N PRO A 309 23.15 2.61 -22.61
CA PRO A 309 24.58 2.42 -22.34
C PRO A 309 24.97 0.94 -22.27
N PHE A 310 24.01 0.02 -22.25
CA PHE A 310 24.24 -1.41 -22.08
C PHE A 310 24.70 -2.05 -23.39
N LYS A 311 25.71 -2.93 -23.30
CA LYS A 311 26.31 -3.65 -24.44
C LYS A 311 26.41 -5.16 -24.23
N ILE A 312 25.97 -5.64 -23.07
CA ILE A 312 26.02 -7.03 -22.67
C ILE A 312 24.59 -7.48 -22.41
N ALA A 313 24.24 -8.67 -22.89
CA ALA A 313 22.95 -9.27 -22.61
C ALA A 313 22.81 -9.57 -21.10
N ASP A 314 21.75 -9.07 -20.51
CA ASP A 314 21.40 -9.28 -19.12
C ASP A 314 20.69 -10.64 -18.94
N PRO A 315 21.19 -11.52 -18.05
CA PRO A 315 20.61 -12.84 -17.84
C PRO A 315 19.17 -12.81 -17.30
N ARG A 316 18.69 -11.65 -16.83
CA ARG A 316 17.34 -11.47 -16.27
C ARG A 316 16.27 -11.34 -17.34
N LEU A 317 16.58 -11.22 -18.63
CA LEU A 317 15.56 -11.06 -19.68
C LEU A 317 14.45 -12.13 -19.62
N SER A 318 14.83 -13.39 -19.42
CA SER A 318 13.90 -14.52 -19.29
C SER A 318 13.03 -14.48 -18.02
N LYS A 319 13.40 -13.66 -17.03
CA LYS A 319 12.62 -13.44 -15.81
C LYS A 319 11.51 -12.42 -16.02
N PHE A 320 11.67 -11.49 -16.97
CA PHE A 320 10.66 -10.48 -17.30
C PHE A 320 9.75 -10.92 -18.44
N ALA A 321 10.31 -11.56 -19.47
CA ALA A 321 9.63 -11.85 -20.72
C ALA A 321 9.59 -13.34 -21.05
N LYS A 322 8.54 -13.76 -21.77
CA LYS A 322 8.55 -14.98 -22.57
C LYS A 322 9.10 -14.68 -23.96
N PRO A 323 9.79 -15.64 -24.61
CA PRO A 323 10.02 -15.53 -26.04
C PRO A 323 8.67 -15.50 -26.77
N THR A 324 8.64 -14.88 -27.94
CA THR A 324 7.50 -14.87 -28.85
C THR A 324 7.09 -16.30 -29.20
N SER A 325 5.79 -16.56 -29.29
CA SER A 325 5.32 -17.88 -29.74
C SER A 325 5.65 -18.11 -31.22
N SER A 326 5.74 -17.04 -32.01
CA SER A 326 6.23 -17.03 -33.38
C SER A 326 7.72 -16.73 -33.38
N GLY A 327 8.55 -17.74 -33.67
CA GLY A 327 10.00 -17.57 -33.88
C GLY A 327 10.89 -17.76 -32.64
N ASN A 328 10.33 -17.89 -31.44
CA ASN A 328 11.08 -18.16 -30.21
C ASN A 328 12.21 -17.14 -29.94
N ILE A 329 11.93 -15.86 -30.14
CA ILE A 329 12.86 -14.74 -29.90
C ILE A 329 12.31 -13.80 -28.83
N TYR A 330 13.15 -12.98 -28.22
CA TYR A 330 12.68 -11.88 -27.37
C TYR A 330 12.44 -10.64 -28.25
N TYR A 331 11.19 -10.21 -28.32
CA TYR A 331 10.79 -9.05 -29.11
C TYR A 331 9.73 -8.25 -28.37
N GLY A 332 10.11 -7.11 -27.78
CA GLY A 332 9.18 -6.29 -27.03
C GLY A 332 8.24 -5.49 -27.93
N GLN A 333 7.04 -5.19 -27.44
CA GLN A 333 6.10 -4.32 -28.13
C GLN A 333 6.66 -2.89 -28.19
N PRO A 334 6.74 -2.24 -29.36
CA PRO A 334 7.17 -0.85 -29.43
C PRO A 334 6.29 0.05 -28.56
N TYR A 335 6.92 0.89 -27.75
CA TYR A 335 6.21 1.73 -26.79
C TYR A 335 5.45 2.89 -27.46
N GLY A 336 4.23 3.17 -26.99
CA GLY A 336 3.49 4.39 -27.34
C GLY A 336 2.86 4.43 -28.74
N LEU A 337 2.67 3.27 -29.40
CA LEU A 337 2.06 3.23 -30.73
C LEU A 337 0.57 3.60 -30.72
N PRO A 338 0.05 4.30 -31.75
CA PRO A 338 -1.39 4.37 -31.97
C PRO A 338 -1.93 2.97 -32.33
N LEU A 339 -3.21 2.73 -32.06
CA LEU A 339 -3.84 1.42 -32.24
C LEU A 339 -3.55 0.77 -33.60
N ALA A 340 -3.68 1.51 -34.69
CA ALA A 340 -3.44 1.00 -36.04
C ALA A 340 -2.00 0.50 -36.25
N ALA A 341 -1.01 1.15 -35.64
CA ALA A 341 0.38 0.72 -35.68
C ALA A 341 0.68 -0.40 -34.67
N GLY A 342 0.06 -0.34 -33.49
CA GLY A 342 0.16 -1.41 -32.47
C GLY A 342 -0.32 -2.76 -33.00
N ASN A 343 -1.40 -2.76 -33.78
CA ASN A 343 -1.97 -3.96 -34.41
C ASN A 343 -1.05 -4.63 -35.44
N LEU A 344 0.01 -3.97 -35.91
CA LEU A 344 1.02 -4.58 -36.78
C LEU A 344 1.89 -5.61 -36.03
N PHE A 345 1.82 -5.61 -34.70
CA PHE A 345 2.54 -6.50 -33.80
C PHE A 345 1.54 -7.42 -33.07
N PRO A 346 1.06 -8.48 -33.74
CA PRO A 346 0.12 -9.42 -33.12
C PRO A 346 0.77 -10.13 -31.91
N VAL A 347 -0.08 -10.63 -31.02
CA VAL A 347 0.32 -11.22 -29.72
C VAL A 347 1.37 -12.33 -29.87
N ASP A 348 1.33 -13.09 -30.95
CA ASP A 348 2.29 -14.19 -31.21
C ASP A 348 3.69 -13.72 -31.60
N LYS A 349 3.83 -12.46 -32.03
CA LYS A 349 5.10 -11.84 -32.47
C LYS A 349 5.73 -10.92 -31.42
N ILE A 350 5.12 -10.82 -30.24
CA ILE A 350 5.64 -9.98 -29.15
C ILE A 350 5.82 -10.78 -27.86
N SER A 351 6.79 -10.36 -27.06
CA SER A 351 7.08 -10.93 -25.76
C SER A 351 6.03 -10.50 -24.74
N LEU A 352 5.32 -11.48 -24.20
CA LEU A 352 4.41 -11.31 -23.06
C LEU A 352 5.16 -11.47 -21.73
N PRO A 353 4.57 -11.04 -20.60
CA PRO A 353 5.12 -11.29 -19.27
C PRO A 353 5.49 -12.76 -19.01
N SER A 354 6.62 -12.99 -18.35
CA SER A 354 7.07 -14.32 -17.94
C SER A 354 6.09 -14.98 -16.97
N ASP A 355 6.18 -16.31 -16.82
CA ASP A 355 5.40 -17.03 -15.80
C ASP A 355 5.78 -16.65 -14.37
N ILE A 356 6.96 -16.05 -14.16
CA ILE A 356 7.43 -15.64 -12.84
C ILE A 356 6.67 -14.40 -12.38
N ILE A 357 6.69 -13.33 -13.18
CA ILE A 357 6.00 -12.08 -12.82
C ILE A 357 4.49 -12.17 -12.98
N ASN A 358 4.02 -13.14 -13.77
CA ASN A 358 2.60 -13.42 -13.97
C ASN A 358 2.10 -14.59 -13.10
N ALA A 359 2.77 -14.94 -12.01
CA ALA A 359 2.29 -15.99 -11.10
C ALA A 359 1.04 -15.54 -10.34
N ALA A 360 0.10 -16.46 -10.09
CA ALA A 360 -1.12 -16.15 -9.33
C ALA A 360 -0.81 -15.67 -7.89
N ASP A 361 0.19 -16.27 -7.25
CA ASP A 361 0.69 -15.91 -5.92
C ASP A 361 1.90 -14.97 -5.96
N TYR A 362 2.05 -14.20 -7.05
CA TYR A 362 3.16 -13.24 -7.16
C TYR A 362 3.16 -12.27 -5.97
N GLY A 363 4.34 -12.04 -5.41
CA GLY A 363 4.54 -11.15 -4.29
C GLY A 363 4.75 -9.72 -4.75
N GLU A 364 3.89 -8.81 -4.31
CA GLU A 364 4.08 -7.39 -4.59
C GLU A 364 5.07 -6.79 -3.61
N VAL A 365 6.14 -6.22 -4.15
CA VAL A 365 7.24 -5.64 -3.37
C VAL A 365 6.88 -4.22 -2.97
N LEU A 366 6.93 -3.94 -1.66
CA LEU A 366 6.85 -2.59 -1.11
C LEU A 366 8.23 -1.93 -1.12
N MET A 367 9.26 -2.70 -0.76
CA MET A 367 10.67 -2.35 -0.86
C MET A 367 11.54 -3.61 -0.82
N GLU A 368 12.64 -3.61 -1.58
CA GLU A 368 13.61 -4.70 -1.64
C GLU A 368 15.01 -4.25 -1.25
N TYR A 369 15.85 -5.22 -0.89
CA TYR A 369 17.24 -5.01 -0.52
C TYR A 369 18.07 -4.42 -1.67
N ALA A 370 17.80 -4.82 -2.93
CA ALA A 370 18.51 -4.27 -4.09
C ALA A 370 18.35 -2.74 -4.18
N GLU A 371 17.16 -2.22 -3.89
CA GLU A 371 16.93 -0.78 -3.83
C GLU A 371 17.72 -0.10 -2.71
N VAL A 372 17.79 -0.72 -1.52
CA VAL A 372 18.64 -0.23 -0.42
C VAL A 372 20.10 -0.18 -0.87
N ALA A 373 20.58 -1.23 -1.53
CA ALA A 373 21.94 -1.30 -2.05
C ALA A 373 22.23 -0.20 -3.08
N PHE A 374 21.31 0.07 -4.01
CA PHE A 374 21.44 1.19 -4.95
C PHE A 374 21.43 2.56 -4.27
N ILE A 375 20.57 2.79 -3.28
CA ILE A 375 20.56 4.04 -2.50
C ILE A 375 21.90 4.23 -1.76
N LEU A 376 22.43 3.17 -1.16
CA LEU A 376 23.74 3.21 -0.49
C LEU A 376 24.87 3.48 -1.49
N ALA A 377 24.83 2.86 -2.67
CA ALA A 377 25.79 3.11 -3.74
C ALA A 377 25.76 4.60 -4.13
N GLU A 378 24.59 5.14 -4.49
CA GLU A 378 24.42 6.56 -4.84
C GLU A 378 24.90 7.48 -3.71
N ASN A 379 24.53 7.20 -2.47
CA ASN A 379 24.92 8.02 -1.33
C ASN A 379 26.43 8.00 -1.05
N ASN A 380 27.10 6.90 -1.39
CA ASN A 380 28.53 6.71 -1.20
C ASN A 380 29.34 6.98 -2.48
N ASN A 381 28.87 7.92 -3.31
CA ASN A 381 29.51 8.32 -4.57
C ASN A 381 29.64 7.16 -5.59
N TRP A 382 28.56 6.41 -5.78
CA TRP A 382 28.49 5.24 -6.65
C TRP A 382 29.46 4.13 -6.25
N ASP A 383 29.50 3.83 -4.95
CA ASP A 383 30.34 2.76 -4.42
C ASP A 383 30.01 1.40 -5.07
N GLN A 384 31.03 0.79 -5.68
CA GLN A 384 30.89 -0.43 -6.46
C GLN A 384 30.46 -1.63 -5.59
N SER A 385 30.93 -1.71 -4.34
CA SER A 385 30.57 -2.84 -3.46
C SER A 385 29.08 -2.84 -3.11
N ASN A 386 28.49 -1.66 -2.90
CA ASN A 386 27.05 -1.53 -2.73
C ASN A 386 26.30 -1.77 -4.05
N TYR A 387 26.83 -1.29 -5.18
CA TYR A 387 26.23 -1.52 -6.49
C TYR A 387 26.12 -3.00 -6.84
N GLU A 388 27.17 -3.80 -6.60
CA GLU A 388 27.17 -5.25 -6.89
C GLU A 388 26.24 -6.08 -5.98
N LYS A 389 25.88 -5.54 -4.82
CA LYS A 389 24.87 -6.15 -3.93
C LYS A 389 23.45 -5.86 -4.39
N GLY A 390 23.26 -4.87 -5.27
CA GLY A 390 21.99 -4.44 -5.86
C GLY A 390 21.65 -5.16 -7.15
#